data_AF-A0A1G7E7M8-F1
#
_entry.id   AF-A0A1G7E7M8-F1
#
_cell.length_a   1.000
_cell.length_b   1.000
_cell.length_c   1.000
_cell.angle_alpha   90.00
_cell.angle_beta   90.00
_cell.angle_gamma   90.00
#
_symmetry.space_group_name_H-M   'P 1'
#
loop_
_entity.id
_entity.type
_entity.pdbx_description
1 polymer ?
#
loop_
_entity_poly.entity_id
_entity_poly.type
_entity_poly.pdbx_seq_one_letter_code
_entity_poly.pdbx_strand_id
1 'polypeptide(L)'
;MGMLSKFTRLKNSKKFDYQPRYFDDEGKGNPFKMEPKFDKYRSTVNSPRGLKGKFGSAMSDVRQQGDRNLKKRMVIIIAVLVFIALYILDFDLSIFLSK
;
A
#
# COMPACT_ATOMS: atom_id res chain seq x y z
N MET A 1 6.88 14.81 23.56
CA MET A 1 7.29 13.84 22.50
C MET A 1 8.43 13.00 23.08
N GLY A 2 8.23 11.69 23.27
CA GLY A 2 9.13 10.85 24.08
C GLY A 2 10.49 10.51 23.44
N MET A 3 11.48 10.20 24.30
CA MET A 3 12.88 9.89 23.96
C MET A 3 13.04 8.73 22.95
N LEU A 4 12.08 7.82 22.87
CA LEU A 4 12.06 6.68 21.93
C LEU A 4 11.89 7.10 20.45
N SER A 5 11.34 8.30 20.20
CA SER A 5 11.13 8.79 18.83
C SER A 5 12.42 9.21 18.11
N LYS A 6 13.54 9.38 18.84
CA LYS A 6 14.84 9.71 18.24
C LYS A 6 15.52 8.49 17.60
N PHE A 7 15.33 7.29 18.15
CA PHE A 7 15.97 6.07 17.67
C PHE A 7 15.21 5.37 16.53
N THR A 8 13.91 5.62 16.40
CA THR A 8 13.04 4.99 15.39
C THR A 8 12.84 5.85 14.15
N ARG A 9 13.33 7.10 14.15
CA ARG A 9 13.12 8.06 13.07
C ARG A 9 14.25 7.94 12.05
N LEU A 10 13.97 7.29 10.92
CA LEU A 10 14.86 7.31 9.76
C LEU A 10 14.88 8.72 9.15
N LYS A 11 16.07 9.18 8.76
CA LYS A 11 16.25 10.43 8.03
C LYS A 11 15.77 10.23 6.58
N ASN A 12 14.98 11.17 6.09
CA ASN A 12 14.53 11.18 4.70
C ASN A 12 15.66 11.55 3.73
N SER A 13 15.57 11.06 2.49
CA SER A 13 16.46 11.48 1.41
C SER A 13 16.28 12.97 1.11
N LYS A 14 17.38 13.64 0.74
CA LYS A 14 17.33 15.01 0.22
C LYS A 14 16.60 14.99 -1.13
N LYS A 15 15.64 15.88 -1.31
CA LYS A 15 14.94 16.07 -2.59
C LYS A 15 15.35 17.41 -3.18
N PHE A 16 15.44 17.46 -4.51
CA PHE A 16 15.68 18.71 -5.23
C PHE A 16 14.39 19.54 -5.20
N ASP A 17 14.50 20.78 -4.72
CA ASP A 17 13.39 21.73 -4.66
C ASP A 17 13.75 22.94 -5.53
N TYR A 18 12.96 23.17 -6.58
CA TYR A 18 13.11 24.31 -7.47
C TYR A 18 11.97 25.28 -7.20
N GLN A 19 12.27 26.56 -7.04
CA GLN A 19 11.26 27.61 -6.87
C GLN A 19 11.36 28.57 -8.05
N PRO A 20 10.36 28.60 -8.95
CA PRO A 20 10.38 29.51 -10.08
C PRO A 20 10.10 30.94 -9.59
N ARG A 21 10.74 31.95 -10.20
CA ARG A 21 10.63 33.35 -9.73
C ARG A 21 9.28 34.02 -10.04
N TYR A 22 8.59 33.61 -11.09
CA TYR A 22 7.38 34.26 -11.60
C TYR A 22 6.17 33.30 -11.66
N PHE A 23 6.30 32.14 -11.03
CA PHE A 23 5.23 31.15 -11.03
C PHE A 23 4.49 31.23 -9.70
N ASP A 24 3.18 31.49 -9.78
CA ASP A 24 2.30 31.37 -8.62
C ASP A 24 1.68 29.98 -8.62
N ASP A 25 1.90 29.27 -7.53
CA ASP A 25 1.44 27.91 -7.35
C ASP A 25 0.00 27.97 -6.84
N GLU A 26 -1.00 27.84 -7.72
CA GLU A 26 -2.44 27.77 -7.38
C GLU A 26 -2.81 26.48 -6.57
N GLY A 27 -1.96 26.06 -5.64
CA GLY A 27 -2.09 24.82 -4.87
C GLY A 27 -1.81 23.54 -5.67
N LYS A 28 -1.43 23.64 -6.95
CA LYS A 28 -1.18 22.49 -7.85
C LYS A 28 0.26 21.95 -7.76
N GLY A 29 1.19 22.72 -7.20
CA GLY A 29 2.58 22.36 -6.97
C GLY A 29 3.48 22.66 -8.17
N ASN A 30 4.77 22.87 -7.90
CA ASN A 30 5.76 23.29 -8.89
C ASN A 30 5.76 22.38 -10.14
N PRO A 31 5.48 22.92 -11.35
CA PRO A 31 5.46 22.16 -12.61
C PRO A 31 6.85 21.68 -13.05
N PHE A 32 7.91 22.28 -12.51
CA PHE A 32 9.30 21.93 -12.78
C PHE A 32 9.86 20.92 -11.76
N LYS A 33 9.02 20.37 -10.89
CA LYS A 33 9.46 19.36 -9.92
C LYS A 33 9.86 18.08 -10.66
N MET A 34 11.10 17.65 -10.44
CA MET A 34 11.63 16.42 -11.03
C MET A 34 11.05 15.20 -10.30
N GLU A 35 9.85 14.78 -10.71
CA GLU A 35 9.21 13.56 -10.21
C GLU A 35 8.96 12.57 -11.36
N PRO A 36 9.12 11.25 -11.12
CA PRO A 36 8.66 10.24 -12.06
C PRO A 36 7.15 10.38 -12.35
N LYS A 37 6.72 10.10 -13.59
CA LYS A 37 5.28 10.16 -13.98
C LYS A 37 4.35 9.38 -13.04
N PHE A 38 4.85 8.30 -12.45
CA PHE A 38 4.08 7.42 -11.58
C PHE A 38 4.17 7.76 -10.10
N ASP A 39 4.96 8.76 -9.69
CA ASP A 39 5.19 9.04 -8.27
C ASP A 39 3.91 9.51 -7.56
N LYS A 40 2.99 10.15 -8.29
CA LYS A 40 1.66 10.56 -7.81
C LYS A 40 0.76 9.38 -7.43
N TYR A 41 1.01 8.20 -7.98
CA TYR A 41 0.21 7.00 -7.73
C TYR A 41 0.88 6.04 -6.72
N ARG A 42 2.07 6.38 -6.22
CA ARG A 42 2.82 5.53 -5.28
C ARG A 42 2.52 5.91 -3.84
N SER A 43 1.79 5.04 -3.14
CA SER A 43 1.56 5.16 -1.68
C SER A 43 2.79 4.74 -0.85
N THR A 44 3.73 4.02 -1.46
CA THR A 44 4.81 3.27 -0.78
C THR A 44 6.16 4.01 -0.69
N VAL A 45 6.41 5.01 -1.53
CA VAL A 45 7.77 5.58 -1.72
C VAL A 45 8.07 6.76 -0.78
N ASN A 46 7.05 7.40 -0.22
CA ASN A 46 7.24 8.59 0.61
C ASN A 46 7.20 8.30 2.13
N SER A 47 8.39 8.33 2.73
CA SER A 47 8.70 8.50 4.16
C SER A 47 8.56 7.26 5.08
N PRO A 48 9.44 7.09 6.08
CA PRO A 48 9.40 6.04 7.08
C PRO A 48 8.26 6.34 8.04
N ARG A 49 7.05 5.96 7.64
CA ARG A 49 5.93 5.84 8.56
C ARG A 49 6.36 4.83 9.61
N GLY A 50 6.55 5.27 10.86
CA GLY A 50 6.69 4.34 11.99
C GLY A 50 5.49 3.37 12.00
N LEU A 51 5.54 2.32 12.83
CA LEU A 51 4.51 1.26 12.84
C LEU A 51 3.07 1.80 12.73
N LYS A 52 2.71 2.82 13.53
CA LYS A 52 1.39 3.48 13.48
C LYS A 52 1.00 4.01 12.11
N GLY A 53 1.92 4.66 11.40
CA GLY A 53 1.66 5.18 10.06
C GLY A 53 1.55 4.08 9.01
N LYS A 54 2.28 2.96 9.16
CA LYS A 54 2.13 1.78 8.30
C LYS A 54 0.75 1.15 8.47
N PHE A 55 0.28 0.99 9.71
CA PHE A 55 -1.08 0.50 9.98
C PHE A 55 -2.16 1.44 9.44
N GLY A 56 -2.00 2.76 9.63
CA GLY A 56 -2.92 3.75 9.07
C GLY A 56 -3.01 3.70 7.56
N SER A 57 -1.88 3.60 6.87
CA SER A 57 -1.83 3.46 5.40
C SER A 57 -2.40 2.12 4.93
N ALA A 58 -2.09 1.00 5.60
CA ALA A 58 -2.69 -0.29 5.25
C ALA A 58 -4.21 -0.25 5.40
N MET A 59 -4.73 0.39 6.44
CA MET A 59 -6.17 0.54 6.64
C MET A 59 -6.81 1.47 5.59
N SER A 60 -6.13 2.54 5.17
CA SER A 60 -6.62 3.39 4.08
C SER A 60 -6.64 2.66 2.75
N ASP A 61 -5.60 1.88 2.46
CA ASP A 61 -5.47 1.11 1.21
C ASP A 61 -6.54 0.00 1.13
N VAL A 62 -6.88 -0.63 2.26
CA VAL A 62 -7.99 -1.61 2.34
C VAL A 62 -9.36 -0.95 2.11
N ARG A 63 -9.55 0.28 2.59
CA ARG A 63 -10.77 1.06 2.37
C ARG A 63 -10.89 1.61 0.96
N GLN A 64 -9.78 1.66 0.21
CA GLN A 64 -9.81 2.12 -1.17
C GLN A 64 -10.63 1.15 -2.02
N GLN A 65 -11.66 1.67 -2.68
CA GLN A 65 -12.51 0.88 -3.56
C GLN A 65 -11.71 0.47 -4.80
N GLY A 66 -11.04 -0.68 -4.73
CA GLY A 66 -10.42 -1.33 -5.88
C GLY A 66 -11.45 -1.97 -6.82
N ASP A 67 -10.99 -2.38 -8.00
CA ASP A 67 -11.83 -3.03 -9.01
C ASP A 67 -12.48 -4.31 -8.46
N ARG A 68 -13.81 -4.36 -8.47
CA ARG A 68 -14.61 -5.49 -7.99
C ARG A 68 -14.29 -6.76 -8.79
N ASN A 69 -13.95 -6.62 -10.08
CA ASN A 69 -13.59 -7.75 -10.94
C ASN A 69 -12.26 -8.37 -10.52
N LEU A 70 -11.27 -7.55 -10.16
CA LEU A 70 -9.98 -8.04 -9.66
C LEU A 70 -10.18 -8.81 -8.35
N LYS A 71 -10.97 -8.28 -7.41
CA LYS A 71 -11.28 -8.98 -6.15
C LYS A 71 -11.95 -10.35 -6.40
N LYS A 72 -12.92 -10.42 -7.31
CA LYS A 72 -13.57 -11.69 -7.68
C LYS A 72 -12.59 -12.69 -8.29
N ARG A 73 -11.78 -12.26 -9.27
CA ARG A 73 -10.76 -13.12 -9.90
C ARG A 73 -9.76 -13.65 -8.88
N MET A 74 -9.29 -12.81 -7.97
CA MET A 74 -8.37 -13.21 -6.89
C MET A 74 -8.98 -14.28 -5.99
N VAL A 75 -10.23 -14.12 -5.55
CA VAL A 75 -10.93 -15.13 -4.73
C VAL A 75 -11.10 -16.45 -5.49
N ILE A 76 -11.47 -16.39 -6.77
CA ILE A 76 -11.62 -17.59 -7.61
C ILE A 76 -10.28 -18.34 -7.73
N ILE A 77 -9.18 -17.63 -8.01
CA ILE A 77 -7.84 -18.23 -8.11
C ILE A 77 -7.44 -18.90 -6.79
N ILE A 78 -7.64 -18.22 -5.66
CA ILE A 78 -7.32 -18.78 -4.34
C ILE A 78 -8.16 -20.04 -4.07
N ALA A 79 -9.47 -20.01 -4.37
CA ALA A 79 -10.34 -21.15 -4.18
C ALA A 79 -9.89 -22.37 -5.00
N VAL A 80 -9.53 -22.17 -6.27
CA VAL A 80 -9.04 -23.25 -7.15
C VAL A 80 -7.72 -23.83 -6.63
N LEU A 81 -6.77 -22.98 -6.24
CA LEU A 81 -5.48 -23.44 -5.71
C LEU A 81 -5.64 -24.23 -4.41
N VAL A 82 -6.52 -23.79 -3.51
CA VAL A 82 -6.86 -24.54 -2.28
C VAL A 82 -7.49 -25.88 -2.64
N PHE A 83 -8.42 -25.91 -3.60
CA PHE A 83 -9.07 -27.15 -4.01
C PHE A 83 -8.08 -28.18 -4.56
N ILE A 84 -7.12 -27.73 -5.38
CA ILE A 84 -6.04 -28.58 -5.91
C ILE A 84 -5.15 -29.09 -4.76
N ALA A 85 -4.78 -28.22 -3.81
CA ALA A 85 -3.98 -28.62 -2.66
C ALA A 85 -4.69 -29.66 -1.79
N LEU A 86 -6.00 -29.48 -1.54
CA LEU A 86 -6.82 -30.43 -0.79
C LEU A 86 -6.95 -31.77 -1.52
N TYR A 87 -7.07 -31.75 -2.85
CA TYR A 87 -7.12 -32.96 -3.66
C TYR A 87 -5.82 -33.76 -3.60
N ILE A 88 -4.66 -33.10 -3.70
CA ILE A 88 -3.35 -33.77 -3.60
C ILE A 88 -3.13 -34.41 -2.22
N LEU A 89 -3.68 -33.81 -1.17
CA LEU A 89 -3.54 -34.29 0.21
C LEU A 89 -4.61 -35.32 0.60
N ASP A 90 -5.55 -35.64 -0.30
CA ASP A 90 -6.71 -36.48 -0.03
C ASP A 90 -7.46 -36.02 1.25
N PHE A 91 -7.56 -34.69 1.40
CA PHE A 91 -8.03 -34.07 2.63
C PHE A 91 -9.55 -34.19 2.77
N ASP A 92 -10.01 -34.79 3.87
CA ASP A 92 -11.43 -34.97 4.15
C ASP A 92 -12.11 -33.66 4.60
N LEU A 93 -12.98 -33.12 3.75
CA LEU A 93 -13.77 -31.91 4.03
C LEU A 93 -14.93 -32.15 5.01
N SER A 94 -15.33 -33.41 5.22
CA SER A 94 -16.45 -33.76 6.11
C SER A 94 -16.17 -33.41 7.57
N ILE A 95 -14.88 -33.29 7.96
CA ILE A 95 -14.46 -32.90 9.31
C ILE A 95 -14.98 -31.52 9.73
N PHE A 96 -15.28 -30.64 8.78
CA PHE A 96 -15.80 -29.29 9.04
C PHE A 96 -17.33 -29.22 9.10
N LEU A 97 -18.03 -30.27 8.65
CA LEU A 97 -19.48 -30.38 8.69
C LEU A 97 -19.86 -31.14 9.96
N SER A 98 -19.91 -30.44 11.10
CA SER A 98 -20.51 -31.00 12.31
C SER A 98 -21.98 -31.34 12.07
N LYS A 99 -22.42 -32.47 12.63
CA LYS A 99 -23.79 -32.98 12.54
C LYS A 99 -24.81 -32.04 13.17
#